data_AF-A0A1G0WR43-F1
#
_entry.id   AF-A0A1G0WR43-F1
#
_cell.length_a   1.000
_cell.length_b   1.000
_cell.length_c   1.000
_cell.angle_alpha   90.00
_cell.angle_beta   90.00
_cell.angle_gamma   90.00
#
_symmetry.space_group_name_H-M   'P 1'
#
loop_
_entity.id
_entity.type
_entity.pdbx_description
1 polymer ?
#
loop_
_entity_poly.entity_id
_entity_poly.type
_entity_poly.pdbx_seq_one_letter_code
_entity_poly.pdbx_strand_id
1 'polypeptide(L)'
;MGIEIPLEKKFKILCGIARAQHFAWREACRQLCPEKDTTEFVNKMWEVSANDTAKAYLKMLNKEESLPKQIAESIVKSSITMGEDAKIIKGENDNEYFVKHEACPWFDWHKMLGLLPEDRPGCDTWYFKTIDYMNEALGTNVKIETTMSLPDGDDCCMRKIWVES
;
A
#
# COMPACT_ATOMS: atom_id res chain seq x y z
N MET A 1 -21.28 -34.36 -0.33
CA MET A 1 -20.52 -33.61 -1.36
C MET A 1 -20.15 -32.27 -0.77
N GLY A 2 -18.87 -31.91 -0.73
CA GLY A 2 -18.44 -30.60 -0.26
C GLY A 2 -18.90 -29.50 -1.20
N ILE A 3 -19.17 -28.31 -0.67
CA ILE A 3 -19.46 -27.12 -1.49
C ILE A 3 -18.16 -26.71 -2.17
N GLU A 4 -18.10 -26.77 -3.50
CA GLU A 4 -16.98 -26.25 -4.26
C GLU A 4 -17.18 -24.75 -4.53
N ILE A 5 -16.28 -23.92 -3.98
CA ILE A 5 -16.27 -22.48 -4.22
C ILE A 5 -15.17 -22.18 -5.25
N PRO A 6 -15.47 -21.49 -6.38
CA PRO A 6 -14.47 -21.10 -7.37
C PRO A 6 -13.32 -20.30 -6.75
N LEU A 7 -12.09 -20.46 -7.26
CA LEU A 7 -10.89 -19.84 -6.71
C LEU A 7 -11.01 -18.30 -6.64
N GLU A 8 -11.50 -17.68 -7.71
CA GLU A 8 -11.70 -16.22 -7.75
C GLU A 8 -12.68 -15.75 -6.66
N LYS A 9 -13.74 -16.52 -6.42
CA LYS A 9 -14.71 -16.24 -5.36
C LYS A 9 -14.10 -16.42 -3.97
N LYS A 10 -13.30 -17.47 -3.76
CA LYS A 10 -12.53 -17.67 -2.50
C LYS A 10 -11.61 -16.48 -2.24
N PHE A 11 -10.86 -16.06 -3.25
CA PHE A 11 -9.93 -14.94 -3.15
C PHE A 11 -10.64 -13.62 -2.81
N LYS A 12 -11.71 -13.27 -3.54
CA LYS A 12 -12.53 -12.07 -3.25
C LYS A 12 -13.07 -12.06 -1.81
N ILE A 13 -13.55 -13.22 -1.33
CA ILE A 13 -14.01 -13.36 0.06
C ILE A 13 -12.86 -13.18 1.05
N LEU A 14 -11.71 -13.82 0.81
CA LEU A 14 -10.55 -13.73 1.69
C LEU A 14 -9.99 -12.30 1.77
N CYS A 15 -9.85 -11.59 0.65
CA CYS A 15 -9.44 -10.17 0.65
C CYS A 15 -10.45 -9.29 1.42
N GLY A 16 -11.75 -9.58 1.29
CA GLY A 16 -12.79 -8.92 2.06
C GLY A 16 -12.65 -9.15 3.58
N ILE A 17 -12.41 -10.39 3.98
CA ILE A 17 -12.18 -10.75 5.39
C ILE A 17 -10.91 -10.08 5.93
N ALA A 18 -9.81 -10.10 5.17
CA ALA A 18 -8.55 -9.49 5.60
C ALA A 18 -8.68 -7.98 5.83
N ARG A 19 -9.37 -7.26 4.93
CA ARG A 19 -9.70 -5.84 5.14
C ARG A 19 -10.60 -5.65 6.36
N ALA A 20 -11.66 -6.46 6.50
CA ALA A 20 -12.54 -6.39 7.66
C ALA A 20 -11.80 -6.59 8.99
N GLN A 21 -10.82 -7.50 9.02
CA GLN A 21 -9.99 -7.77 10.19
C GLN A 21 -9.17 -6.55 10.61
N HIS A 22 -8.61 -5.79 9.65
CA HIS A 22 -7.91 -4.55 9.95
C HIS A 22 -8.83 -3.55 10.68
N PHE A 23 -10.02 -3.28 10.14
CA PHE A 23 -10.95 -2.32 10.75
C PHE A 23 -11.53 -2.83 12.07
N ALA A 24 -11.75 -4.14 12.22
CA ALA A 24 -12.17 -4.75 13.48
C ALA A 24 -11.08 -4.62 14.55
N TRP A 25 -9.81 -4.83 14.20
CA TRP A 25 -8.68 -4.60 15.10
C TRP A 25 -8.58 -3.13 15.52
N ARG A 26 -8.69 -2.20 14.57
CA ARG A 26 -8.69 -0.75 14.81
C ARG A 26 -9.79 -0.35 15.79
N GLU A 27 -11.01 -0.88 15.62
CA GLU A 27 -12.13 -0.63 16.53
C GLU A 27 -11.92 -1.27 17.92
N ALA A 28 -11.36 -2.47 17.99
CA ALA A 28 -11.03 -3.10 19.27
C ALA A 28 -10.00 -2.28 20.08
N CYS A 29 -8.96 -1.76 19.42
CA CYS A 29 -8.00 -0.85 20.04
C CYS A 29 -8.68 0.40 20.60
N ARG A 30 -9.57 1.04 19.83
CA ARG A 30 -10.33 2.21 20.27
C ARG A 30 -11.20 1.92 21.51
N GLN A 31 -11.80 0.74 21.58
CA GLN A 31 -12.64 0.34 22.72
C GLN A 31 -11.84 0.03 23.99
N LEU A 32 -10.67 -0.62 23.84
CA LEU A 32 -9.83 -1.04 24.95
C LEU A 32 -8.91 0.08 25.47
N CYS A 33 -8.54 1.03 24.61
CA CYS A 33 -7.66 2.16 24.92
C CYS A 33 -8.30 3.50 24.50
N PRO A 34 -9.47 3.87 25.06
CA PRO A 34 -10.22 5.06 24.63
C PRO A 34 -9.49 6.39 24.88
N GLU A 35 -8.48 6.41 25.75
CA GLU A 35 -7.64 7.56 26.05
C GLU A 35 -6.55 7.82 25.00
N LYS A 36 -6.31 6.87 24.11
CA LYS A 36 -5.28 6.95 23.07
C LYS A 36 -5.89 7.36 21.74
N ASP A 37 -5.14 8.15 20.98
CA ASP A 37 -5.50 8.45 19.59
C ASP A 37 -5.41 7.16 18.76
N THR A 38 -6.51 6.77 18.14
CA THR A 38 -6.58 5.57 17.30
C THR A 38 -5.63 5.64 16.11
N THR A 39 -5.36 6.86 15.62
CA THR A 39 -4.44 7.13 14.51
C THR A 39 -3.01 6.70 14.83
N GLU A 40 -2.58 6.79 16.10
CA GLU A 40 -1.24 6.34 16.51
C GLU A 40 -1.06 4.83 16.29
N PHE A 41 -2.07 4.03 16.65
CA PHE A 41 -2.01 2.58 16.45
C PHE A 41 -2.05 2.23 14.97
N VAL A 42 -2.94 2.87 14.21
CA VAL A 42 -3.08 2.62 12.77
C VAL A 42 -1.78 2.94 12.04
N ASN A 43 -1.19 4.10 12.28
CA ASN A 43 0.10 4.48 11.69
C ASN A 43 1.22 3.51 12.10
N LYS A 44 1.26 3.09 13.37
CA LYS A 44 2.27 2.12 13.81
C LYS A 44 2.10 0.76 13.13
N MET A 45 0.86 0.31 12.93
CA MET A 45 0.57 -0.93 12.22
C MET A 45 1.02 -0.84 10.75
N TRP A 46 0.79 0.29 10.08
CA TRP A 46 1.28 0.51 8.72
C TRP A 46 2.81 0.51 8.64
N GLU A 47 3.49 1.17 9.58
CA GLU A 47 4.96 1.14 9.68
C GLU A 47 5.49 -0.29 9.87
N VAL A 48 4.91 -1.07 10.79
CA VAL A 48 5.31 -2.47 11.02
C VAL A 48 5.07 -3.32 9.77
N SER A 49 3.92 -3.15 9.11
CA SER A 49 3.60 -3.85 7.87
C SER A 49 4.54 -3.48 6.72
N ALA A 50 5.00 -2.22 6.68
CA ALA A 50 5.93 -1.71 5.68
C ALA A 50 7.30 -2.40 5.76
N ASN A 51 7.76 -2.76 6.96
CA ASN A 51 9.01 -3.50 7.15
C ASN A 51 8.97 -4.89 6.52
N ASP A 52 7.90 -5.65 6.77
CA ASP A 52 7.76 -6.99 6.18
C ASP A 52 7.48 -6.93 4.67
N THR A 53 6.81 -5.88 4.21
CA THR A 53 6.67 -5.56 2.78
C THR A 53 8.03 -5.31 2.14
N ALA A 54 8.88 -4.48 2.75
CA ALA A 54 10.22 -4.21 2.24
C ALA A 54 11.04 -5.50 2.12
N LYS A 55 11.02 -6.37 3.14
CA LYS A 55 11.67 -7.69 3.08
C LYS A 55 11.14 -8.57 1.96
N ALA A 56 9.84 -8.50 1.66
CA ALA A 56 9.24 -9.24 0.55
C ALA A 56 9.69 -8.69 -0.80
N TYR A 57 9.71 -7.36 -0.96
CA TYR A 57 10.15 -6.70 -2.19
C TYR A 57 11.64 -6.94 -2.47
N LEU A 58 12.49 -6.83 -1.44
CA LEU A 58 13.94 -7.09 -1.55
C LEU A 58 14.26 -8.48 -2.09
N LYS A 59 13.46 -9.50 -1.74
CA LYS A 59 13.62 -10.88 -2.25
C LYS A 59 13.33 -11.04 -3.74
N MET A 60 12.62 -10.09 -4.34
CA MET A 60 12.22 -10.12 -5.75
C MET A 60 13.16 -9.30 -6.65
N LEU A 61 14.12 -8.57 -6.08
CA LEU A 61 14.98 -7.67 -6.84
C LEU A 61 16.00 -8.41 -7.72
N ASN A 62 16.18 -7.88 -8.92
CA ASN A 62 17.22 -8.18 -9.89
C ASN A 62 18.20 -6.99 -9.95
N LYS A 63 19.49 -7.23 -9.73
CA LYS A 63 20.51 -6.17 -9.67
C LYS A 63 20.78 -5.47 -11.02
N GLU A 64 20.44 -6.13 -12.12
CA GLU A 64 20.68 -5.62 -13.48
C GLU A 64 19.58 -4.65 -13.96
N GLU A 65 18.53 -4.45 -13.17
CA GLU A 65 17.38 -3.62 -13.53
C GLU A 65 17.27 -2.35 -12.68
N SER A 66 16.66 -1.31 -13.24
CA SER A 66 16.40 -0.04 -12.54
C SER A 66 15.64 -0.28 -11.24
N LEU A 67 16.17 0.20 -10.12
CA LEU A 67 15.55 0.01 -8.80
C LEU A 67 14.19 0.73 -8.69
N PRO A 68 14.01 1.99 -9.12
CA PRO A 68 12.70 2.64 -9.18
C PRO A 68 11.65 1.84 -9.96
N LYS A 69 12.04 1.26 -11.10
CA LYS A 69 11.16 0.41 -11.93
C LYS A 69 10.68 -0.80 -11.12
N GLN A 70 11.60 -1.53 -10.51
CA GLN A 70 11.29 -2.76 -9.78
C GLN A 70 10.45 -2.52 -8.53
N ILE A 71 10.64 -1.38 -7.88
CA ILE A 71 9.81 -0.94 -6.76
C ILE A 71 8.38 -0.67 -7.26
N ALA A 72 8.22 0.09 -8.34
CA ALA A 72 6.91 0.34 -8.93
C ALA A 72 6.20 -0.97 -9.36
N GLU A 73 6.95 -1.92 -9.94
CA GLU A 73 6.47 -3.25 -10.30
C GLU A 73 6.02 -4.05 -9.08
N SER A 74 6.81 -4.04 -8.00
CA SER A 74 6.48 -4.74 -6.75
C SER A 74 5.21 -4.19 -6.12
N ILE A 75 5.06 -2.86 -6.10
CA ILE A 75 3.85 -2.18 -5.62
C ILE A 75 2.64 -2.61 -6.45
N VAL A 76 2.69 -2.43 -7.77
CA VAL A 76 1.55 -2.77 -8.65
C VAL A 76 1.16 -4.23 -8.53
N LYS A 77 2.14 -5.15 -8.51
CA LYS A 77 1.89 -6.58 -8.33
C LYS A 77 1.19 -6.86 -7.01
N SER A 78 1.63 -6.25 -5.91
CA SER A 78 0.99 -6.42 -4.60
C SER A 78 -0.41 -5.82 -4.55
N SER A 79 -0.63 -4.64 -5.13
CA SER A 79 -1.95 -3.99 -5.18
C SER A 79 -2.97 -4.78 -5.98
N ILE A 80 -2.59 -5.28 -7.17
CA ILE A 80 -3.47 -6.19 -7.95
C ILE A 80 -3.77 -7.45 -7.13
N THR A 81 -2.79 -7.98 -6.40
CA THR A 81 -2.97 -9.13 -5.49
C THR A 81 -3.85 -8.80 -4.27
N MET A 82 -4.07 -7.53 -3.94
CA MET A 82 -4.99 -7.09 -2.89
C MET A 82 -6.39 -6.73 -3.44
N GLY A 83 -6.57 -6.84 -4.77
CA GLY A 83 -7.83 -6.54 -5.45
C GLY A 83 -8.00 -5.08 -5.84
N GLU A 84 -6.90 -4.32 -5.90
CA GLU A 84 -6.88 -2.96 -6.45
C GLU A 84 -6.71 -2.98 -7.97
N ASP A 85 -7.14 -1.91 -8.63
CA ASP A 85 -6.79 -1.62 -10.02
C ASP A 85 -5.58 -0.68 -10.03
N ALA A 86 -4.41 -1.23 -10.40
CA ALA A 86 -3.14 -0.52 -10.34
C ALA A 86 -2.31 -0.77 -11.60
N LYS A 87 -1.59 0.27 -12.07
CA LYS A 87 -0.69 0.19 -13.21
C LYS A 87 0.55 1.06 -13.05
N ILE A 88 1.61 0.65 -13.74
CA ILE A 88 2.87 1.38 -13.80
C ILE A 88 2.83 2.33 -14.99
N ILE A 89 3.32 3.55 -14.78
CA ILE A 89 3.53 4.53 -15.84
C ILE A 89 5.01 4.89 -15.79
N LYS A 90 5.72 4.79 -16.92
CA LYS A 90 7.11 5.22 -17.02
C LYS A 90 7.17 6.75 -17.04
N GLY A 91 8.09 7.33 -16.27
CA GLY A 91 8.36 8.77 -16.30
C GLY A 91 9.20 9.18 -17.52
N GLU A 92 9.86 10.34 -17.43
CA GLU A 92 10.65 10.87 -18.55
C GLU A 92 11.92 10.06 -18.84
N ASN A 93 12.46 9.37 -17.82
CA ASN A 93 13.69 8.60 -17.91
C ASN A 93 13.63 7.29 -17.11
N ASP A 94 14.70 6.48 -17.17
CA ASP A 94 14.77 5.18 -16.51
C ASP A 94 14.95 5.25 -14.98
N ASN A 95 15.03 6.44 -14.40
CA ASN A 95 15.12 6.68 -12.96
C ASN A 95 13.83 7.24 -12.37
N GLU A 96 12.74 7.30 -13.15
CA GLU A 96 11.46 7.85 -12.71
C GLU A 96 10.30 6.97 -13.18
N TYR A 97 9.46 6.55 -12.24
CA TYR A 97 8.26 5.75 -12.49
C TYR A 97 7.12 6.25 -11.63
N PHE A 98 5.90 5.97 -12.08
CA PHE A 98 4.69 6.28 -11.36
C PHE A 98 3.86 5.01 -11.16
N VAL A 99 3.18 4.94 -10.03
CA VAL A 99 2.15 3.94 -9.75
C VAL A 99 0.81 4.67 -9.69
N LYS A 100 -0.11 4.27 -10.57
CA LYS A 100 -1.48 4.79 -10.61
C LYS A 100 -2.44 3.71 -10.08
N HIS A 101 -3.25 4.07 -9.10
CA HIS A 101 -4.37 3.27 -8.62
C HIS A 101 -5.69 3.92 -9.07
N GLU A 102 -6.44 3.23 -9.92
CA GLU A 102 -7.72 3.71 -10.46
C GLU A 102 -8.91 3.25 -9.60
N ALA A 103 -8.76 2.15 -8.86
CA ALA A 103 -9.72 1.69 -7.88
C ALA A 103 -9.01 1.03 -6.69
N CYS A 104 -9.43 1.38 -5.48
CA CYS A 104 -8.84 0.87 -4.26
C CYS A 104 -9.94 0.47 -3.25
N PRO A 105 -10.10 -0.84 -2.96
CA PRO A 105 -11.06 -1.29 -1.96
C PRO A 105 -10.77 -0.76 -0.55
N TRP A 106 -9.52 -0.36 -0.25
CA TRP A 106 -9.22 0.26 1.05
C TRP A 106 -9.90 1.63 1.18
N PHE A 107 -9.85 2.46 0.12
CA PHE A 107 -10.56 3.74 0.08
C PHE A 107 -12.07 3.55 0.28
N ASP A 108 -12.68 2.58 -0.41
CA ASP A 108 -14.11 2.28 -0.26
C ASP A 108 -14.48 1.90 1.18
N TRP A 109 -13.61 1.16 1.87
CA TRP A 109 -13.83 0.78 3.26
C TRP A 109 -13.69 1.95 4.22
N HIS A 110 -12.64 2.77 4.08
CA HIS A 110 -12.49 3.98 4.86
C HIS A 110 -13.69 4.93 4.65
N LYS A 111 -14.16 5.07 3.41
CA LYS A 111 -15.36 5.85 3.09
C LYS A 111 -16.62 5.29 3.76
N MET A 112 -16.87 3.99 3.63
CA MET A 112 -18.03 3.32 4.22
C MET A 112 -18.09 3.47 5.75
N LEU A 113 -16.92 3.49 6.41
CA LEU A 113 -16.81 3.57 7.86
C LEU A 113 -16.66 4.99 8.40
N GLY A 114 -16.61 6.01 7.54
CA GLY A 114 -16.39 7.41 7.94
C GLY A 114 -14.96 7.69 8.42
N LEU A 115 -13.98 6.95 7.93
CA LEU A 115 -12.57 6.98 8.32
C LEU A 115 -11.64 7.51 7.22
N LEU A 116 -12.16 8.25 6.23
CA LEU A 116 -11.35 8.81 5.13
C LEU A 116 -10.10 9.58 5.58
N PRO A 117 -10.10 10.35 6.68
CA PRO A 117 -8.88 11.02 7.16
C PRO A 117 -7.72 10.08 7.49
N GLU A 118 -7.97 8.78 7.71
CA GLU A 118 -6.95 7.77 8.01
C GLU A 118 -6.35 7.14 6.73
N ASP A 119 -7.03 7.21 5.57
CA ASP A 119 -6.67 6.43 4.37
C ASP A 119 -5.36 6.90 3.73
N ARG A 120 -5.26 8.18 3.34
CA ARG A 120 -4.03 8.72 2.74
C ARG A 120 -2.85 8.64 3.71
N PRO A 121 -2.94 9.09 4.97
CA PRO A 121 -1.82 8.99 5.91
C PRO A 121 -1.33 7.55 6.13
N GLY A 122 -2.25 6.58 6.17
CA GLY A 122 -1.90 5.17 6.26
C GLY A 122 -1.16 4.66 5.02
N CYS A 123 -1.65 4.99 3.83
CA CYS A 123 -0.98 4.68 2.57
C CYS A 123 0.43 5.30 2.52
N ASP A 124 0.54 6.59 2.79
CA ASP A 124 1.81 7.34 2.78
C ASP A 124 2.80 6.72 3.78
N THR A 125 2.34 6.40 4.99
CA THR A 125 3.17 5.70 5.99
C THR A 125 3.70 4.37 5.46
N TRP A 126 2.83 3.54 4.88
CA TRP A 126 3.24 2.24 4.35
C TRP A 126 4.25 2.37 3.21
N TYR A 127 3.94 3.19 2.20
CA TYR A 127 4.81 3.43 1.06
C TYR A 127 6.17 3.99 1.48
N PHE A 128 6.16 5.08 2.26
CA PHE A 128 7.38 5.80 2.59
C PHE A 128 8.29 4.93 3.48
N LYS A 129 7.71 4.21 4.45
CA LYS A 129 8.49 3.31 5.29
C LYS A 129 9.01 2.10 4.53
N THR A 130 8.27 1.55 3.58
CA THR A 130 8.78 0.48 2.73
C THR A 130 10.01 0.94 1.96
N ILE A 131 9.98 2.14 1.38
CA ILE A 131 11.14 2.71 0.68
C ILE A 131 12.30 3.03 1.63
N ASP A 132 12.03 3.60 2.80
CA ASP A 132 13.05 3.84 3.83
C ASP A 132 13.82 2.55 4.17
N TYR A 133 13.10 1.46 4.46
CA TYR A 133 13.71 0.17 4.81
C TYR A 133 14.46 -0.47 3.63
N MET A 134 13.96 -0.31 2.40
CA MET A 134 14.68 -0.78 1.21
C MET A 134 15.96 0.02 0.96
N ASN A 135 15.91 1.33 1.13
CA ASN A 135 17.07 2.22 1.00
C ASN A 135 18.14 1.87 2.03
N GLU A 136 17.76 1.66 3.29
CA GLU A 136 18.66 1.22 4.37
C GLU A 136 19.33 -0.10 4.02
N ALA A 137 18.57 -1.09 3.56
CA ALA A 137 19.09 -2.42 3.24
C ALA A 137 20.03 -2.44 2.02
N LEU A 138 19.80 -1.55 1.04
CA LEU A 138 20.56 -1.53 -0.22
C LEU A 138 21.65 -0.46 -0.26
N GLY A 139 21.67 0.48 0.69
CA GLY A 139 22.52 1.68 0.62
C GLY A 139 22.14 2.59 -0.54
N THR A 140 20.84 2.77 -0.80
CA THR A 140 20.32 3.57 -1.91
C THR A 140 19.50 4.78 -1.41
N ASN A 141 19.07 5.65 -2.31
CA ASN A 141 18.31 6.87 -1.99
C ASN A 141 17.11 7.05 -2.94
N VAL A 142 16.32 5.99 -3.11
CA VAL A 142 15.05 6.08 -3.85
C VAL A 142 14.08 6.96 -3.05
N LYS A 143 13.38 7.83 -3.75
CA LYS A 143 12.33 8.70 -3.22
C LYS A 143 10.97 8.22 -3.70
N ILE A 144 9.95 8.51 -2.89
CA ILE A 144 8.54 8.28 -3.24
C ILE A 144 7.71 9.46 -2.74
N GLU A 145 6.70 9.84 -3.50
CA GLU A 145 5.77 10.93 -3.18
C GLU A 145 4.37 10.57 -3.67
N THR A 146 3.35 10.86 -2.87
CA THR A 146 1.95 10.82 -3.30
C THR A 146 1.58 12.14 -3.96
N THR A 147 1.33 12.10 -5.28
CA THR A 147 1.03 13.29 -6.10
C THR A 147 -0.46 13.48 -6.36
N MET A 148 -1.26 12.41 -6.24
CA MET A 148 -2.73 12.45 -6.29
C MET A 148 -3.29 11.42 -5.31
N SER A 149 -4.50 11.65 -4.79
CA SER A 149 -5.12 10.84 -3.75
C SER A 149 -6.65 10.89 -3.81
N LEU A 150 -7.29 9.72 -3.96
CA LEU A 150 -8.74 9.56 -3.87
C LEU A 150 -9.33 10.17 -2.57
N PRO A 151 -8.74 9.94 -1.37
CA PRO A 151 -9.16 10.62 -0.14
C PRO A 151 -9.22 12.15 -0.20
N ASP A 152 -8.39 12.78 -1.02
CA ASP A 152 -8.31 14.24 -1.14
C ASP A 152 -9.19 14.81 -2.26
N GLY A 153 -9.94 13.93 -2.94
CA GLY A 153 -10.88 14.31 -3.99
C GLY A 153 -10.33 14.23 -5.42
N ASP A 154 -9.12 13.70 -5.62
CA ASP A 154 -8.61 13.41 -6.96
C ASP A 154 -9.32 12.22 -7.61
N ASP A 155 -9.17 12.06 -8.93
CA ASP A 155 -9.76 10.96 -9.70
C ASP A 155 -9.02 9.62 -9.54
N CYS A 156 -7.83 9.63 -8.93
CA CYS A 156 -7.02 8.44 -8.70
C CYS A 156 -6.01 8.68 -7.58
N CYS A 157 -5.39 7.62 -7.09
CA CYS A 157 -4.18 7.77 -6.31
C CYS A 157 -2.94 7.59 -7.20
N MET A 158 -2.00 8.53 -7.15
CA MET A 158 -0.77 8.50 -7.94
C MET A 158 0.43 8.65 -7.03
N ARG A 159 1.44 7.80 -7.24
CA ARG A 159 2.70 7.86 -6.52
C ARG A 159 3.85 7.96 -7.50
N LYS A 160 4.71 8.96 -7.33
CA LYS A 160 5.95 9.14 -8.08
C LYS A 160 7.08 8.45 -7.32
N ILE A 161 7.94 7.71 -8.03
CA ILE A 161 9.08 6.96 -7.48
C ILE A 161 10.31 7.29 -8.32
N TRP A 162 11.38 7.76 -7.70
CA TRP A 162 12.57 8.19 -8.44
C TRP A 162 13.86 8.08 -7.65
N VAL A 163 15.00 8.28 -8.31
CA VAL A 163 16.29 8.54 -7.64
C VAL A 163 16.73 9.97 -7.98
N GLU A 164 17.14 10.75 -6.98
CA GLU A 164 17.73 12.07 -7.20
C GLU A 164 19.08 11.91 -7.91
N SER A 165 19.27 12.65 -8.99
CA SER A 165 20.50 12.64 -9.81
C SER A 165 21.64 13.37 -9.12
#